data_AF-A0A1E2UKN5-F1
#
_entry.id   AF-A0A1E2UKN5-F1
#
_cell.length_a   1.000
_cell.length_b   1.000
_cell.length_c   1.000
_cell.angle_alpha   90.00
_cell.angle_beta   90.00
_cell.angle_gamma   90.00
#
_symmetry.space_group_name_H-M   'P 1'
#
loop_
_entity.id
_entity.type
_entity.pdbx_description
1 polymer ?
#
loop_
_entity_poly.entity_id
_entity_poly.type
_entity_poly.pdbx_seq_one_letter_code
_entity_poly.pdbx_strand_id
1 'polypeptide(L)'
;MQYPILKSKIALLSLALLFTSSPALAKKFYKCTNAEGELVYQQVACDSNISQETVNVFTPPKHHSQLGSKLMGEGEYIPEGNEPAIAGKMMFQSRLSNVITLLTPIKMQMQQFYMMNGQWPEKPQDLGLNQENLKSVDIKEVLFGDQGAIVASLNEHFGTGKRVVLAPQLVMDGTTMEWQCMANFPVQSMTAMGMKMCESRNIR
;
A
#
# COMPACT_ATOMS: atom_id res chain seq x y z
N MET A 1 -40.68 -61.53 -8.64
CA MET A 1 -40.91 -60.42 -7.70
C MET A 1 -40.27 -60.77 -6.37
N GLN A 2 -39.11 -60.19 -6.06
CA GLN A 2 -38.52 -60.22 -4.71
C GLN A 2 -37.41 -59.17 -4.67
N TYR A 3 -37.66 -58.08 -3.93
CA TYR A 3 -36.71 -57.01 -3.64
C TYR A 3 -35.88 -57.40 -2.40
N PRO A 4 -34.56 -57.20 -2.38
CA PRO A 4 -33.83 -57.16 -1.12
C PRO A 4 -33.73 -55.73 -0.58
N ILE A 5 -34.06 -55.65 0.70
CA ILE A 5 -33.95 -54.54 1.64
C ILE A 5 -32.46 -54.18 1.80
N LEU A 6 -32.06 -52.94 1.51
CA LEU A 6 -30.74 -52.42 1.90
C LEU A 6 -30.89 -51.35 2.98
N LYS A 7 -30.31 -51.67 4.14
CA LYS A 7 -30.41 -50.95 5.40
C LYS A 7 -29.66 -49.62 5.36
N SER A 8 -30.35 -48.61 5.90
CA SER A 8 -29.82 -47.36 6.43
C SER A 8 -28.58 -47.56 7.32
N LYS A 9 -27.51 -46.83 7.01
CA LYS A 9 -26.55 -46.31 7.99
C LYS A 9 -26.11 -44.91 7.58
N ILE A 10 -26.73 -43.93 8.22
CA ILE A 10 -26.24 -42.55 8.32
C ILE A 10 -24.97 -42.58 9.16
N ALA A 11 -23.88 -42.07 8.61
CA ALA A 11 -22.73 -41.64 9.40
C ALA A 11 -22.19 -40.34 8.77
N LEU A 12 -22.41 -39.24 9.49
CA LEU A 12 -21.67 -37.99 9.31
C LEU A 12 -20.17 -38.29 9.35
N LEU A 13 -19.41 -37.80 8.38
CA LEU A 13 -18.01 -37.49 8.63
C LEU A 13 -17.63 -36.17 7.95
N SER A 14 -17.16 -35.30 8.84
CA SER A 14 -16.86 -33.89 8.69
C SER A 14 -15.55 -33.66 7.94
N LEU A 15 -15.56 -32.66 7.06
CA LEU A 15 -14.63 -31.53 7.05
C LEU A 15 -13.13 -31.84 7.32
N ALA A 16 -12.35 -31.98 6.24
CA ALA A 16 -10.91 -31.68 6.23
C ALA A 16 -10.44 -31.31 4.81
N LEU A 17 -10.86 -30.16 4.29
CA LEU A 17 -10.18 -29.48 3.18
C LEU A 17 -8.92 -28.82 3.75
N LEU A 18 -7.85 -29.59 3.84
CA LEU A 18 -6.51 -29.06 4.12
C LEU A 18 -6.04 -28.33 2.86
N PHE A 19 -6.10 -27.00 2.93
CA PHE A 19 -5.34 -26.11 2.07
C PHE A 19 -3.85 -26.43 2.20
N THR A 20 -3.28 -27.17 1.27
CA THR A 20 -1.83 -27.17 1.05
C THR A 20 -1.47 -25.82 0.42
N SER A 21 -1.14 -24.85 1.26
CA SER A 21 -0.45 -23.64 0.81
C SER A 21 0.97 -24.06 0.42
N SER A 22 1.25 -24.12 -0.88
CA SER A 22 2.61 -24.29 -1.38
C SER A 22 3.44 -23.07 -0.93
N PRO A 23 4.58 -23.26 -0.23
CA PRO A 23 5.49 -22.15 0.04
C PRO A 23 6.06 -21.67 -1.30
N ALA A 24 5.93 -20.37 -1.56
CA ALA A 24 6.53 -19.72 -2.71
C ALA A 24 8.07 -19.86 -2.62
N LEU A 25 8.62 -20.80 -3.39
CA LEU A 25 10.06 -20.94 -3.61
C LEU A 25 10.58 -19.65 -4.25
N ALA A 26 11.52 -18.98 -3.58
CA ALA A 26 12.30 -17.89 -4.15
C ALA A 26 13.02 -18.40 -5.41
N LYS A 27 12.54 -17.98 -6.59
CA LYS A 27 13.15 -18.39 -7.87
C LYS A 27 14.41 -17.56 -8.10
N LYS A 28 15.56 -18.22 -8.18
CA LYS A 28 16.85 -17.60 -8.57
C LYS A 28 16.85 -17.41 -10.09
N PHE A 29 17.27 -16.24 -10.55
CA PHE A 29 17.44 -15.93 -11.97
C PHE A 29 18.91 -15.59 -12.25
N TYR A 30 19.41 -16.05 -13.38
CA TYR A 30 20.73 -15.78 -13.92
C TYR A 30 20.61 -14.72 -15.02
N LYS A 31 21.53 -13.75 -15.02
CA LYS A 31 21.68 -12.76 -16.08
C LYS A 31 22.66 -13.31 -17.11
N CYS A 32 22.18 -13.65 -18.29
CA CYS A 32 22.97 -14.20 -19.39
C CYS A 32 22.99 -13.23 -20.56
N THR A 33 24.02 -13.29 -21.40
CA THR A 33 24.06 -12.61 -22.70
C THR A 33 23.84 -13.65 -23.78
N ASN A 34 22.85 -13.46 -24.66
CA ASN A 34 22.60 -14.38 -25.77
C ASN A 34 23.66 -14.22 -26.88
N ALA A 35 23.57 -15.07 -27.92
CA ALA A 35 24.52 -15.05 -29.04
C ALA A 35 24.48 -13.73 -29.84
N GLU A 36 23.37 -13.01 -29.73
CA GLU A 36 23.11 -11.71 -30.36
C GLU A 36 23.63 -10.53 -29.54
N GLY A 37 24.19 -10.77 -28.34
CA GLY A 37 24.74 -9.74 -27.47
C GLY A 37 23.71 -9.07 -26.55
N GLU A 38 22.49 -9.57 -26.50
CA GLU A 38 21.39 -9.05 -25.69
C GLU A 38 21.36 -9.69 -24.30
N LEU A 39 20.97 -8.90 -23.30
CA LEU A 39 20.85 -9.35 -21.92
C LEU A 39 19.51 -10.04 -21.69
N VAL A 40 19.56 -11.30 -21.27
CA VAL A 40 18.39 -12.15 -20.99
C VAL A 40 18.46 -12.68 -19.57
N TYR A 41 17.31 -12.67 -18.86
CA TYR A 41 17.20 -13.22 -17.51
C TYR A 41 16.49 -14.57 -17.56
N GLN A 42 17.14 -15.62 -17.07
CA GLN A 42 16.63 -16.99 -17.14
C GLN A 42 16.80 -17.73 -15.81
N GLN A 43 15.94 -18.72 -15.56
CA GLN A 43 15.98 -19.52 -14.31
C GLN A 43 16.99 -20.68 -14.35
N VAL A 44 17.73 -20.82 -15.46
CA VAL A 44 18.75 -21.86 -15.70
C VAL A 44 20.10 -21.17 -15.86
N ALA A 45 21.18 -21.77 -15.33
CA ALA A 45 22.53 -21.21 -15.41
C ALA A 45 22.96 -20.97 -16.87
N CYS A 46 23.75 -19.92 -17.12
CA CYS A 46 24.24 -19.59 -18.46
C CYS A 46 25.20 -20.67 -18.97
N ASP A 47 25.20 -20.91 -20.28
CA ASP A 47 26.08 -21.90 -20.90
C ASP A 47 27.57 -21.52 -20.77
N SER A 48 28.43 -22.51 -20.55
CA SER A 48 29.62 -22.40 -19.69
C SER A 48 30.89 -21.77 -20.30
N ASN A 49 30.78 -20.75 -21.16
CA ASN A 49 31.96 -20.13 -21.79
C ASN A 49 32.16 -18.63 -21.55
N ILE A 50 31.52 -18.03 -20.54
CA ILE A 50 31.69 -16.60 -20.24
C ILE A 50 31.77 -16.35 -18.72
N SER A 51 32.74 -15.52 -18.34
CA SER A 51 33.04 -15.04 -16.98
C SER A 51 31.77 -14.63 -16.21
N GLN A 52 31.54 -15.30 -15.08
CA GLN A 52 30.42 -15.05 -14.18
C GLN A 52 30.75 -13.93 -13.18
N GLU A 53 30.14 -12.76 -13.35
CA GLU A 53 29.92 -11.87 -12.20
C GLU A 53 28.53 -12.19 -11.64
N THR A 54 28.48 -12.83 -10.48
CA THR A 54 27.29 -12.83 -9.62
C THR A 54 27.02 -11.40 -9.18
N VAL A 55 26.22 -10.69 -9.98
CA VAL A 55 25.68 -9.40 -9.57
C VAL A 55 24.62 -9.71 -8.51
N ASN A 56 24.92 -9.38 -7.26
CA ASN A 56 23.88 -9.16 -6.26
C ASN A 56 23.07 -7.96 -6.75
N VAL A 57 22.04 -8.23 -7.54
CA VAL A 57 21.00 -7.25 -7.79
C VAL A 57 20.42 -6.95 -6.42
N PHE A 58 20.72 -5.76 -5.91
CA PHE A 58 20.01 -5.19 -4.77
C PHE A 58 18.54 -5.26 -5.15
N THR A 59 17.89 -6.31 -4.67
CA THR A 59 16.44 -6.39 -4.69
C THR A 59 16.09 -5.42 -3.57
N PRO A 60 15.60 -4.20 -3.87
CA PRO A 60 15.07 -3.37 -2.80
C PRO A 60 14.13 -4.26 -2.01
N PRO A 61 14.19 -4.23 -0.66
CA PRO A 61 13.35 -5.10 0.12
C PRO A 61 11.93 -4.95 -0.43
N LYS A 62 11.29 -6.08 -0.74
CA LYS A 62 9.83 -6.13 -0.86
C LYS A 62 9.23 -5.86 0.52
N HIS A 63 9.51 -4.70 1.10
CA HIS A 63 8.48 -3.96 1.76
C HIS A 63 7.55 -3.51 0.62
N HIS A 64 6.73 -4.44 0.15
CA HIS A 64 5.32 -4.09 0.04
C HIS A 64 5.00 -3.53 1.42
N SER A 65 5.02 -2.21 1.54
CA SER A 65 4.36 -1.63 2.68
C SER A 65 2.94 -2.14 2.52
N GLN A 66 2.51 -3.05 3.40
CA GLN A 66 1.14 -3.55 3.40
C GLN A 66 0.12 -2.40 3.60
N LEU A 67 0.59 -1.15 3.67
CA LEU A 67 -0.10 0.06 3.24
C LEU A 67 -0.71 -0.09 1.84
N GLY A 68 -1.88 -0.70 1.78
CA GLY A 68 -2.78 -0.63 0.63
C GLY A 68 -3.34 -1.97 0.14
N SER A 69 -3.12 -3.10 0.82
CA SER A 69 -3.84 -4.34 0.48
C SER A 69 -5.02 -4.59 1.43
N LYS A 70 -6.23 -4.56 0.85
CA LYS A 70 -7.56 -4.74 1.49
C LYS A 70 -7.89 -3.69 2.56
N LEU A 71 -8.69 -2.68 2.18
CA LEU A 71 -9.31 -1.67 3.07
C LEU A 71 -8.38 -1.25 4.22
N MET A 72 -7.47 -0.31 3.96
CA MET A 72 -6.69 0.33 5.02
C MET A 72 -7.64 0.76 6.15
N GLY A 73 -7.60 0.07 7.28
CA GLY A 73 -8.32 0.43 8.50
C GLY A 73 -9.75 -0.10 8.64
N GLU A 74 -9.95 -1.41 8.79
CA GLU A 74 -11.03 -1.90 9.68
C GLU A 74 -10.70 -1.65 11.17
N GLY A 75 -9.47 -1.24 11.48
CA GLY A 75 -9.04 -0.92 12.84
C GLY A 75 -9.56 0.45 13.31
N GLU A 76 -10.34 0.42 14.39
CA GLU A 76 -10.62 1.59 15.21
C GLU A 76 -9.30 2.25 15.67
N TYR A 77 -9.30 3.58 15.76
CA TYR A 77 -8.16 4.31 16.31
C TYR A 77 -7.85 3.84 17.74
N ILE A 78 -6.59 3.55 18.02
CA ILE A 78 -6.13 3.20 19.37
C ILE A 78 -5.27 4.37 19.88
N PRO A 79 -5.63 4.99 21.01
CA PRO A 79 -4.82 6.07 21.57
C PRO A 79 -3.43 5.61 21.99
N GLU A 80 -2.40 6.37 21.63
CA GLU A 80 -0.98 6.07 21.93
C GLU A 80 -0.42 6.88 23.11
N GLY A 81 -1.24 7.73 23.74
CA GLY A 81 -0.89 8.47 24.96
C GLY A 81 0.11 9.61 24.78
N ASN A 82 0.65 9.79 23.58
CA ASN A 82 1.52 10.90 23.15
C ASN A 82 0.81 11.88 22.20
N GLU A 83 -0.52 11.83 22.16
CA GLU A 83 -1.32 12.71 21.31
C GLU A 83 -1.18 14.16 21.76
N PRO A 84 -1.04 15.12 20.81
CA PRO A 84 -1.09 16.52 21.18
C PRO A 84 -2.40 16.79 21.92
N ALA A 85 -2.29 17.36 23.12
CA ALA A 85 -3.45 17.82 23.86
C ALA A 85 -4.31 18.68 22.92
N ILE A 86 -5.63 18.56 22.98
CA ILE A 86 -6.61 19.32 22.16
C ILE A 86 -6.51 20.85 22.42
N ALA A 87 -5.55 21.31 23.22
CA ALA A 87 -5.09 22.69 23.25
C ALA A 87 -4.55 23.10 21.87
N GLY A 88 -5.19 24.07 21.23
CA GLY A 88 -4.80 24.50 19.88
C GLY A 88 -5.42 23.67 18.74
N LYS A 89 -6.57 23.01 18.97
CA LYS A 89 -7.34 22.27 17.95
C LYS A 89 -7.44 23.01 16.61
N MET A 90 -7.71 24.32 16.62
CA MET A 90 -7.78 25.13 15.41
C MET A 90 -6.44 25.17 14.65
N MET A 91 -5.32 25.31 15.35
CA MET A 91 -3.99 25.31 14.75
C MET A 91 -3.65 23.93 14.18
N PHE A 92 -3.93 22.86 14.94
CA PHE A 92 -3.79 21.49 14.45
C PHE A 92 -4.58 21.27 13.16
N GLN A 93 -5.87 21.67 13.14
CA GLN A 93 -6.74 21.50 11.98
C GLN A 93 -6.30 22.34 10.78
N SER A 94 -5.78 23.54 11.02
CA SER A 94 -5.19 24.37 9.97
C SER A 94 -3.97 23.69 9.34
N ARG A 95 -3.03 23.20 10.16
CA ARG A 95 -1.84 22.48 9.68
C ARG A 95 -2.21 21.19 8.96
N LEU A 96 -3.15 20.41 9.49
CA LEU A 96 -3.61 19.18 8.86
C LEU A 96 -4.32 19.46 7.52
N SER A 97 -5.15 20.50 7.45
CA SER A 97 -5.74 20.95 6.19
C SER A 97 -4.65 21.31 5.18
N ASN A 98 -3.63 22.05 5.61
CA ASN A 98 -2.48 22.40 4.77
C ASN A 98 -1.77 21.16 4.23
N VAL A 99 -1.50 20.14 5.07
CA VAL A 99 -0.94 18.85 4.63
C VAL A 99 -1.79 18.23 3.52
N ILE A 100 -3.11 18.11 3.70
CA ILE A 100 -4.01 17.51 2.70
C ILE A 100 -3.98 18.31 1.39
N THR A 101 -4.00 19.64 1.47
CA THR A 101 -3.91 20.52 0.31
C THR A 101 -2.59 20.33 -0.44
N LEU A 102 -1.46 20.22 0.27
CA LEU A 102 -0.15 19.99 -0.33
C LEU A 102 -0.04 18.65 -1.08
N LEU A 103 -0.81 17.64 -0.69
CA LEU A 103 -0.85 16.35 -1.37
C LEU A 103 -1.74 16.34 -2.62
N THR A 104 -2.59 17.35 -2.82
CA THR A 104 -3.56 17.41 -3.93
C THR A 104 -2.90 17.36 -5.31
N PRO A 105 -1.80 18.08 -5.60
CA PRO A 105 -1.10 17.96 -6.88
C PRO A 105 -0.56 16.56 -7.15
N ILE A 106 -0.03 15.87 -6.12
CA ILE A 106 0.48 14.50 -6.24
C ILE A 106 -0.67 13.54 -6.57
N LYS A 107 -1.81 13.70 -5.89
CA LYS A 107 -3.05 12.96 -6.18
C LYS A 107 -3.50 13.11 -7.64
N MET A 108 -3.45 14.32 -8.19
CA MET A 108 -3.81 14.57 -9.59
C MET A 108 -2.84 13.86 -10.56
N GLN A 109 -1.53 13.91 -10.29
CA GLN A 109 -0.52 13.22 -11.11
C GLN A 109 -0.64 11.70 -11.03
N MET A 110 -0.91 11.17 -9.83
CA MET A 110 -1.17 9.74 -9.59
C MET A 110 -2.34 9.25 -10.46
N GLN A 111 -3.45 10.00 -10.47
CA GLN A 111 -4.62 9.70 -11.29
C GLN A 111 -4.29 9.74 -12.79
N GLN A 112 -3.60 10.78 -13.26
CA GLN A 112 -3.21 10.90 -14.66
C GLN A 112 -2.30 9.74 -15.10
N PHE A 113 -1.31 9.39 -14.28
CA PHE A 113 -0.41 8.28 -14.55
C PHE A 113 -1.17 6.96 -14.66
N TYR A 114 -2.10 6.68 -13.75
CA TYR A 114 -2.93 5.48 -13.81
C TYR A 114 -3.79 5.45 -15.08
N MET A 115 -4.42 6.57 -15.45
CA MET A 115 -5.24 6.65 -16.66
C MET A 115 -4.43 6.44 -17.95
N MET A 116 -3.15 6.84 -17.97
CA MET A 116 -2.28 6.69 -19.13
C MET A 116 -1.63 5.31 -19.23
N ASN A 117 -1.26 4.72 -18.09
CA ASN A 117 -0.43 3.52 -18.05
C ASN A 117 -1.19 2.26 -17.60
N GLY A 118 -2.41 2.40 -17.07
CA GLY A 118 -3.19 1.30 -16.50
C GLY A 118 -2.62 0.70 -15.20
N GLN A 119 -1.58 1.32 -14.63
CA GLN A 119 -0.90 0.88 -13.42
C GLN A 119 -0.52 2.07 -12.54
N TRP A 120 -0.38 1.84 -11.24
CA TRP A 120 0.05 2.85 -10.29
C TRP A 120 1.59 3.03 -10.34
N PRO A 121 2.12 4.24 -10.16
CA PRO A 121 3.55 4.45 -9.96
C PRO A 121 3.99 3.80 -8.64
N GLU A 122 5.19 3.24 -8.63
CA GLU A 122 5.77 2.60 -7.44
C GLU A 122 6.53 3.61 -6.59
N LYS A 123 7.02 4.69 -7.20
CA LYS A 123 7.82 5.73 -6.54
C LYS A 123 7.57 7.12 -7.13
N PRO A 124 7.87 8.20 -6.40
CA PRO A 124 7.65 9.57 -6.90
C PRO A 124 8.38 9.91 -8.20
N GLN A 125 9.53 9.29 -8.46
CA GLN A 125 10.30 9.51 -9.68
C GLN A 125 9.57 9.04 -10.94
N ASP A 126 8.64 8.07 -10.83
CA ASP A 126 7.81 7.63 -11.96
C ASP A 126 6.86 8.74 -12.43
N LEU A 127 6.56 9.69 -11.54
CA LEU A 127 5.81 10.92 -11.82
C LEU A 127 6.73 12.12 -12.14
N GLY A 128 8.04 11.90 -12.22
CA GLY A 128 9.02 12.99 -12.39
C GLY A 128 9.22 13.86 -11.14
N LEU A 129 8.81 13.38 -9.96
CA LEU A 129 8.96 14.09 -8.70
C LEU A 129 10.29 13.74 -8.01
N ASN A 130 10.90 14.74 -7.39
CA ASN A 130 12.07 14.53 -6.54
C ASN A 130 11.63 14.30 -5.09
N GLN A 131 11.98 13.14 -4.52
CA GLN A 131 11.66 12.74 -3.15
C GLN A 131 12.02 13.82 -2.10
N GLU A 132 13.17 14.47 -2.25
CA GLU A 132 13.63 15.49 -1.30
C GLU A 132 12.78 16.75 -1.32
N ASN A 133 12.15 17.04 -2.46
CA ASN A 133 11.28 18.20 -2.64
C ASN A 133 9.83 17.93 -2.19
N LEU A 134 9.50 16.71 -1.76
CA LEU A 134 8.18 16.35 -1.23
C LEU A 134 8.06 16.56 0.28
N LYS A 135 9.11 17.12 0.90
CA LYS A 135 9.13 17.46 2.34
C LYS A 135 8.63 18.89 2.55
N SER A 136 8.06 19.14 3.73
CA SER A 136 7.63 20.48 4.13
C SER A 136 7.81 20.66 5.64
N VAL A 137 7.42 21.84 6.15
CA VAL A 137 7.40 22.08 7.60
C VAL A 137 6.50 21.09 8.34
N ASP A 138 5.45 20.58 7.69
CA ASP A 138 4.45 19.66 8.29
C ASP A 138 4.64 18.20 7.84
N ILE A 139 5.31 17.97 6.70
CA ILE A 139 5.49 16.65 6.09
C ILE A 139 6.96 16.23 6.17
N LYS A 140 7.21 15.09 6.81
CA LYS A 140 8.54 14.47 6.94
C LYS A 140 8.94 13.72 5.68
N GLU A 141 8.01 12.98 5.10
CA GLU A 141 8.24 12.09 3.96
C GLU A 141 6.92 11.77 3.26
N VAL A 142 6.96 11.60 1.93
CA VAL A 142 5.84 11.10 1.13
C VAL A 142 6.28 9.82 0.42
N LEU A 143 5.53 8.74 0.60
CA LEU A 143 5.74 7.45 -0.05
C LEU A 143 4.52 7.06 -0.86
N PHE A 144 4.71 6.22 -1.89
CA PHE A 144 3.62 5.59 -2.62
C PHE A 144 3.45 4.16 -2.11
N GLY A 145 2.26 3.87 -1.59
CA GLY A 145 1.88 2.56 -1.09
C GLY A 145 1.25 1.69 -2.18
N ASP A 146 0.82 0.50 -1.78
CA ASP A 146 0.09 -0.40 -2.65
C ASP A 146 -1.20 0.27 -3.17
N GLN A 147 -1.62 -0.11 -4.37
CA GLN A 147 -2.86 0.39 -5.01
C GLN A 147 -2.90 1.93 -5.20
N GLY A 148 -1.74 2.59 -5.32
CA GLY A 148 -1.67 4.03 -5.62
C GLY A 148 -1.93 4.93 -4.40
N ALA A 149 -1.85 4.37 -3.18
CA ALA A 149 -1.96 5.15 -1.97
C ALA A 149 -0.81 6.16 -1.85
N ILE A 150 -1.12 7.40 -1.46
CA ILE A 150 -0.13 8.43 -1.12
C ILE A 150 -0.05 8.50 0.40
N VAL A 151 1.11 8.21 0.95
CA VAL A 151 1.33 8.09 2.40
C VAL A 151 2.28 9.20 2.83
N ALA A 152 1.77 10.17 3.58
CA ALA A 152 2.55 11.25 4.15
C ALA A 152 2.82 10.99 5.63
N SER A 153 4.09 10.79 5.97
CA SER A 153 4.55 10.81 7.36
C SER A 153 4.70 12.26 7.81
N LEU A 154 4.17 12.60 8.98
CA LEU A 154 4.17 13.97 9.49
C LEU A 154 5.33 14.23 10.44
N ASN A 155 5.68 15.51 10.60
CA ASN A 155 6.72 15.94 11.53
C ASN A 155 6.27 15.87 13.00
N GLU A 156 7.24 15.91 13.91
CA GLU A 156 7.08 15.59 15.35
C GLU A 156 6.03 16.43 16.09
N HIS A 157 5.73 17.64 15.63
CA HIS A 157 4.72 18.49 16.26
C HIS A 157 3.28 17.97 16.09
N PHE A 158 3.05 16.97 15.23
CA PHE A 158 1.81 16.20 15.20
C PHE A 158 1.79 15.03 16.18
N GLY A 159 2.95 14.64 16.71
CA GLY A 159 3.18 13.41 17.46
C GLY A 159 4.02 12.40 16.67
N THR A 160 4.61 11.44 17.37
CA THR A 160 5.42 10.38 16.76
C THR A 160 4.54 9.44 15.93
N GLY A 161 5.03 9.02 14.76
CA GLY A 161 4.35 8.01 13.94
C GLY A 161 3.05 8.49 13.28
N LYS A 162 2.76 9.80 13.31
CA LYS A 162 1.53 10.34 12.69
C LYS A 162 1.63 10.39 11.18
N ARG A 163 0.54 10.00 10.52
CA ARG A 163 0.45 9.82 9.08
C ARG A 163 -0.90 10.26 8.53
N VAL A 164 -0.87 10.72 7.29
CA VAL A 164 -2.05 10.94 6.43
C VAL A 164 -1.91 10.04 5.21
N VAL A 165 -2.99 9.36 4.85
CA VAL A 165 -3.04 8.47 3.68
C VAL A 165 -4.17 8.92 2.77
N LEU A 166 -3.86 9.18 1.51
CA LEU A 166 -4.84 9.36 0.45
C LEU A 166 -4.84 8.10 -0.42
N ALA A 167 -5.93 7.34 -0.40
CA ALA A 167 -6.04 6.10 -1.17
C ALA A 167 -7.10 6.26 -2.27
N PRO A 168 -6.78 5.94 -3.53
CA PRO A 168 -7.77 5.92 -4.58
C PRO A 168 -8.67 4.69 -4.46
N GLN A 169 -9.93 4.85 -4.80
CA GLN A 169 -10.90 3.80 -4.96
C GLN A 169 -11.49 3.90 -6.36
N LEU A 170 -11.23 2.88 -7.18
CA LEU A 170 -11.84 2.76 -8.49
C LEU A 170 -13.31 2.39 -8.31
N VAL A 171 -14.20 3.21 -8.86
CA VAL A 171 -15.66 3.01 -8.83
C VAL A 171 -16.21 3.00 -10.25
N MET A 172 -17.45 2.54 -10.41
CA MET A 172 -18.10 2.42 -11.73
C MET A 172 -17.20 1.67 -12.73
N ASP A 173 -16.72 0.49 -12.33
CA ASP A 173 -15.85 -0.37 -13.15
C ASP A 173 -14.55 0.32 -13.62
N GLY A 174 -13.99 1.19 -12.79
CA GLY A 174 -12.71 1.88 -13.07
C GLY A 174 -12.82 3.11 -13.96
N THR A 175 -14.04 3.50 -14.37
CA THR A 175 -14.26 4.74 -15.14
C THR A 175 -14.12 6.00 -14.28
N THR A 176 -14.26 5.88 -12.97
CA THR A 176 -14.13 6.99 -12.02
C THR A 176 -13.27 6.59 -10.83
N MET A 177 -12.61 7.58 -10.25
CA MET A 177 -11.74 7.43 -9.10
C MET A 177 -12.22 8.32 -7.97
N GLU A 178 -12.68 7.69 -6.90
CA GLU A 178 -12.94 8.36 -5.63
C GLU A 178 -11.68 8.28 -4.75
N TRP A 179 -11.58 9.16 -3.77
CA TRP A 179 -10.40 9.22 -2.91
C TRP A 179 -10.82 9.23 -1.45
N GLN A 180 -10.26 8.27 -0.71
CA GLN A 180 -10.42 8.19 0.73
C GLN A 180 -9.23 8.90 1.39
N CYS A 181 -9.52 9.80 2.34
CA CYS A 181 -8.49 10.31 3.23
C CYS A 181 -8.58 9.61 4.57
N MET A 182 -7.46 9.09 5.06
CA MET A 182 -7.33 8.46 6.38
C MET A 182 -6.18 9.09 7.15
N ALA A 183 -6.29 9.16 8.48
CA ALA A 183 -5.23 9.62 9.35
C ALA A 183 -5.29 8.95 10.73
N ASN A 184 -4.16 8.74 11.37
CA ASN A 184 -4.06 8.09 12.68
C ASN A 184 -4.12 9.10 13.84
N PHE A 185 -5.21 9.85 13.88
CA PHE A 185 -5.54 10.79 14.95
C PHE A 185 -6.88 10.46 15.59
N PRO A 186 -7.16 10.91 16.82
CA PRO A 186 -8.47 10.78 17.44
C PRO A 186 -9.59 11.39 16.58
N VAL A 187 -10.77 10.78 16.57
CA VAL A 187 -11.94 11.27 15.80
C VAL A 187 -12.24 12.75 16.11
N GLN A 188 -12.08 13.16 17.36
CA GLN A 188 -12.40 14.52 17.83
C GLN A 188 -11.51 15.60 17.20
N SER A 189 -10.28 15.27 16.80
CA SER A 189 -9.39 16.20 16.10
C SER A 189 -9.64 16.23 14.59
N MET A 190 -10.30 15.19 14.05
CA MET A 190 -10.61 15.03 12.62
C MET A 190 -11.90 15.71 12.17
N THR A 191 -12.63 16.37 13.07
CA THR A 191 -13.86 17.10 12.76
C THR A 191 -13.69 18.61 12.96
N ALA A 192 -13.78 19.37 11.87
CA ALA A 192 -13.72 20.83 11.84
C ALA A 192 -15.07 21.39 11.38
N MET A 193 -15.68 22.29 12.17
CA MET A 193 -16.98 22.91 11.85
C MET A 193 -18.09 21.89 11.49
N GLY A 194 -18.10 20.72 12.15
CA GLY A 194 -19.06 19.64 11.88
C GLY A 194 -18.74 18.78 10.65
N MET A 195 -17.71 19.12 9.88
CA MET A 195 -17.26 18.35 8.71
C MET A 195 -16.06 17.47 9.07
N LYS A 196 -16.04 16.25 8.55
CA LYS A 196 -14.95 15.29 8.68
C LYS A 196 -13.84 15.65 7.68
N MET A 197 -12.61 15.84 8.16
CA MET A 197 -11.45 16.12 7.30
C MET A 197 -10.90 14.85 6.65
N CYS A 198 -10.66 13.82 7.47
CA CYS A 198 -10.27 12.47 7.05
C CYS A 198 -10.85 11.45 8.02
N GLU A 199 -10.81 10.17 7.63
CA GLU A 199 -11.16 9.05 8.50
C GLU A 199 -10.09 8.83 9.56
N SER A 200 -10.51 8.80 10.82
CA SER A 200 -9.65 8.35 11.92
C SER A 200 -9.51 6.85 11.84
N ARG A 201 -8.28 6.35 11.61
CA ARG A 201 -7.98 4.91 11.44
C ARG A 201 -6.66 4.56 12.12
N ASN A 202 -6.52 3.32 12.56
CA ASN A 202 -5.20 2.79 12.87
C ASN A 202 -4.46 2.48 11.55
N ILE A 203 -3.39 3.22 11.27
CA ILE A 203 -2.58 3.07 10.06
C ILE A 203 -1.23 2.54 10.50
N ARG A 204 -1.02 1.22 10.37
CA ARG A 204 0.26 0.56 10.69
C ARG A 204 1.16 0.51 9.49
#